data_AF-A0A327R645-F1
#
_entry.id   AF-A0A327R645-F1
#
_cell.length_a   1.000
_cell.length_b   1.000
_cell.length_c   1.000
_cell.angle_alpha   90.00
_cell.angle_beta   90.00
_cell.angle_gamma   90.00
#
_symmetry.space_group_name_H-M   'P 1'
#
loop_
_entity.id
_entity.type
_entity.pdbx_description
1 polymer ?
#
loop_
_entity_poly.entity_id
_entity_poly.type
_entity_poly.pdbx_seq_one_letter_code
_entity_poly.pdbx_strand_id
1 'polypeptide(L)'
;MKIQITVEFYDENERQKIKDNYPSAYLKLEPITNQNITIDYEEFKTYSQFHQQNVDIPDFKSYNTIKRIVPSAYGKMELYYNYDSTNEKITSKYDNNNEQNDISESIGCAGALSVLSSVYGLTEADWKRINISNHKDFDFDSSVVQGLDKMIVIEAKGSIVPDNSLVKHNRVSNHKAKIKKKKEDVEFKKNYPNGADLFIGTITVADPQNHLKLLLVDPPTESNLNYNLRKKIKLLKRLNYYFDFLMAISDKSLLTISLLNRIKVIEILNDVDEVDNIILRNTNNDLIKIGDSFIDSHSHIKRNIIGNVIPISNNHLLFIGFPKKIFKMLSVQFQSEILNYKVNPETYKDTIVCSMSINKAIELSFFSDYYEQLNRKPIGNFKFNVINSKITQASSGLNYSIIESKNIIIL
;
A
#
# COMPACT_ATOMS: atom_id res chain seq x y z
N MET A 1 -9.76 -12.51 -3.82
CA MET A 1 -9.16 -13.56 -4.68
C MET A 1 -7.86 -13.99 -4.02
N LYS A 2 -7.32 -15.20 -4.26
CA LYS A 2 -6.12 -15.66 -3.56
C LYS A 2 -4.97 -15.99 -4.53
N ILE A 3 -3.74 -15.85 -4.03
CA ILE A 3 -2.52 -16.31 -4.68
C ILE A 3 -1.69 -17.14 -3.70
N GLN A 4 -0.95 -18.09 -4.22
CA GLN A 4 0.03 -18.87 -3.48
C GLN A 4 1.43 -18.42 -3.85
N ILE A 5 2.24 -18.15 -2.83
CA ILE A 5 3.66 -17.82 -2.96
C ILE A 5 4.45 -18.88 -2.20
N THR A 6 5.36 -19.56 -2.87
CA THR A 6 6.29 -20.50 -2.22
C THR A 6 7.36 -19.70 -1.50
N VAL A 7 7.50 -19.86 -0.18
CA VAL A 7 8.54 -19.15 0.59
C VAL A 7 9.67 -20.12 0.89
N GLU A 8 10.91 -19.72 0.63
CA GLU A 8 12.10 -20.54 0.90
C GLU A 8 13.21 -19.66 1.48
N PHE A 9 14.08 -20.24 2.29
CA PHE A 9 15.39 -19.63 2.51
C PHE A 9 16.21 -19.76 1.22
N TYR A 10 16.99 -18.73 0.88
CA TYR A 10 17.82 -18.77 -0.33
C TYR A 10 18.75 -19.99 -0.35
N ASP A 11 19.39 -20.30 0.78
CA ASP A 11 20.17 -21.51 1.01
C ASP A 11 20.24 -21.81 2.51
N GLU A 12 20.79 -22.98 2.87
CA GLU A 12 20.93 -23.39 4.28
C GLU A 12 21.81 -22.42 5.09
N ASN A 13 22.75 -21.74 4.44
CA ASN A 13 23.58 -20.74 5.09
C ASN A 13 22.76 -19.47 5.44
N GLU A 14 21.89 -18.98 4.56
CA GLU A 14 20.96 -17.90 4.89
C GLU A 14 19.95 -18.33 5.96
N ARG A 15 19.47 -19.58 5.92
CA ARG A 15 18.60 -20.14 6.98
C ARG A 15 19.29 -20.09 8.34
N GLN A 16 20.52 -20.59 8.42
CA GLN A 16 21.29 -20.62 9.65
C GLN A 16 21.59 -19.21 10.18
N LYS A 17 21.93 -18.27 9.30
CA LYS A 17 22.11 -16.87 9.72
C LYS A 17 20.85 -16.23 10.28
N ILE A 18 19.68 -16.42 9.65
CA ILE A 18 18.41 -15.89 10.19
C ILE A 18 18.12 -16.51 11.57
N LYS A 19 18.39 -17.80 11.73
CA LYS A 19 18.23 -18.51 13.01
C LYS A 19 19.14 -17.92 14.10
N ASP A 20 20.42 -17.70 13.79
CA ASP A 20 21.40 -17.23 14.75
C ASP A 20 21.23 -15.76 15.09
N ASN A 21 20.97 -14.92 14.07
CA ASN A 21 20.84 -13.47 14.23
C ASN A 21 19.47 -13.06 14.79
N TYR A 22 18.40 -13.80 14.47
CA TYR A 22 17.03 -13.44 14.83
C TYR A 22 16.19 -14.64 15.28
N PRO A 23 16.52 -15.32 16.40
CA PRO A 23 15.83 -16.54 16.83
C PRO A 23 14.30 -16.42 16.88
N SER A 24 13.77 -15.30 17.39
CA SER A 24 12.33 -15.08 17.46
C SER A 24 11.66 -14.74 16.12
N ALA A 25 12.39 -14.17 15.16
CA ALA A 25 11.88 -14.02 13.79
C ALA A 25 11.92 -15.35 13.04
N TYR A 26 12.98 -16.14 13.23
CA TYR A 26 13.12 -17.48 12.67
C TYR A 26 11.95 -18.38 13.07
N LEU A 27 11.52 -18.36 14.33
CA LEU A 27 10.34 -19.13 14.78
C LEU A 27 9.03 -18.75 14.05
N LYS A 28 8.93 -17.54 13.48
CA LYS A 28 7.78 -17.11 12.66
C LYS A 28 7.98 -17.43 11.17
N LEU A 29 9.21 -17.36 10.68
CA LEU A 29 9.56 -17.53 9.26
C LEU A 29 9.77 -18.99 8.86
N GLU A 30 10.31 -19.83 9.74
CA GLU A 30 10.55 -21.24 9.42
C GLU A 30 9.26 -22.00 9.08
N PRO A 31 8.14 -21.86 9.84
CA PRO A 31 6.92 -22.62 9.56
C PRO A 31 6.29 -22.32 8.20
N ILE A 32 6.49 -21.12 7.66
CA ILE A 32 5.97 -20.71 6.35
C ILE A 32 6.93 -21.09 5.21
N THR A 33 8.18 -21.45 5.53
CA THR A 33 9.15 -21.86 4.51
C THR A 33 8.92 -23.30 4.08
N ASN A 34 9.15 -23.59 2.79
CA ASN A 34 8.79 -24.84 2.12
C ASN A 34 7.28 -25.13 2.08
N GLN A 35 6.47 -24.10 2.28
CA GLN A 35 5.03 -24.12 2.11
C GLN A 35 4.60 -23.01 1.15
N ASN A 36 3.44 -23.19 0.54
CA ASN A 36 2.77 -22.12 -0.17
C ASN A 36 2.01 -21.27 0.85
N ILE A 37 2.39 -20.01 1.01
CA ILE A 37 1.59 -19.05 1.76
C ILE A 37 0.50 -18.48 0.86
N THR A 38 -0.74 -18.55 1.33
CA THR A 38 -1.88 -17.96 0.63
C THR A 38 -2.00 -16.49 1.00
N ILE A 39 -1.93 -15.61 0.02
CA ILE A 39 -2.11 -14.16 0.16
C ILE A 39 -3.34 -13.70 -0.64
N ASP A 40 -4.01 -12.65 -0.18
CA ASP A 40 -5.01 -11.98 -0.99
C ASP A 40 -4.38 -11.31 -2.23
N TYR A 41 -4.92 -11.63 -3.40
CA TYR A 41 -4.48 -11.06 -4.67
C TYR A 41 -4.57 -9.53 -4.66
N GLU A 42 -5.57 -9.00 -3.95
CA GLU A 42 -5.81 -7.58 -3.75
C GLU A 42 -4.67 -6.90 -2.97
N GLU A 43 -4.09 -7.56 -1.97
CA GLU A 43 -2.91 -7.06 -1.25
C GLU A 43 -1.69 -7.09 -2.17
N PHE A 44 -1.49 -8.21 -2.87
CA PHE A 44 -0.38 -8.34 -3.82
C PHE A 44 -0.40 -7.24 -4.88
N LYS A 45 -1.59 -7.00 -5.47
CA LYS A 45 -1.83 -5.93 -6.43
C LYS A 45 -1.51 -4.55 -5.85
N THR A 46 -1.93 -4.29 -4.61
CA THR A 46 -1.68 -3.02 -3.93
C THR A 46 -0.18 -2.80 -3.71
N TYR A 47 0.52 -3.80 -3.18
CA TYR A 47 1.96 -3.73 -2.94
C TYR A 47 2.79 -3.67 -4.23
N SER A 48 2.29 -4.22 -5.35
CA SER A 48 2.99 -4.11 -6.63
C SER A 48 3.13 -2.65 -7.09
N GLN A 49 2.29 -1.74 -6.62
CA GLN A 49 2.33 -0.32 -6.96
C GLN A 49 3.26 0.50 -6.05
N PHE A 50 3.72 -0.08 -4.94
CA PHE A 50 4.52 0.65 -3.95
C PHE A 50 5.88 1.12 -4.50
N HIS A 51 6.46 0.39 -5.46
CA HIS A 51 7.70 0.77 -6.14
C HIS A 51 7.60 2.06 -6.98
N GLN A 52 6.41 2.62 -7.20
CA GLN A 52 6.21 3.89 -7.92
C GLN A 52 6.16 5.11 -6.98
N GLN A 53 6.17 4.92 -5.65
CA GLN A 53 6.17 6.04 -4.71
C GLN A 53 7.50 6.81 -4.79
N ASN A 54 7.47 8.12 -5.04
CA ASN A 54 8.68 8.97 -5.00
C ASN A 54 8.34 10.35 -4.41
N VAL A 55 8.65 10.48 -3.13
CA VAL A 55 8.59 11.67 -2.26
C VAL A 55 9.28 12.94 -2.77
N ASP A 56 10.30 12.83 -3.63
CA ASP A 56 11.10 13.98 -4.09
C ASP A 56 10.55 14.58 -5.39
N ILE A 57 9.78 13.80 -6.14
CA ILE A 57 9.06 14.28 -7.32
C ILE A 57 7.64 14.65 -6.88
N PRO A 58 7.20 15.92 -6.96
CA PRO A 58 5.84 16.32 -6.58
C PRO A 58 4.76 15.44 -7.23
N ASP A 59 5.01 14.97 -8.46
CA ASP A 59 4.15 14.08 -9.24
C ASP A 59 4.11 12.60 -8.77
N PHE A 60 4.96 12.21 -7.83
CA PHE A 60 4.98 10.87 -7.22
C PHE A 60 5.00 10.93 -5.67
N LYS A 61 5.00 12.15 -5.12
CA LYS A 61 5.16 12.43 -3.69
C LYS A 61 3.91 12.14 -2.88
N SER A 62 2.75 12.27 -3.52
CA SER A 62 1.46 12.09 -2.87
C SER A 62 0.60 11.14 -3.67
N TYR A 63 -0.34 10.50 -3.00
CA TYR A 63 -1.35 9.70 -3.67
C TYR A 63 -2.05 10.49 -4.79
N ASN A 64 -2.25 11.80 -4.61
CA ASN A 64 -2.90 12.67 -5.58
C ASN A 64 -2.18 12.75 -6.95
N THR A 65 -0.90 12.40 -6.98
CA THR A 65 -0.09 12.49 -8.19
C THR A 65 0.30 11.11 -8.75
N ILE A 66 0.59 10.12 -7.90
CA ILE A 66 0.68 8.68 -8.27
C ILE A 66 -0.58 8.23 -9.04
N LYS A 67 -1.73 8.71 -8.60
CA LYS A 67 -3.08 8.62 -9.19
C LYS A 67 -3.20 8.88 -10.70
N ARG A 68 -2.33 9.68 -11.33
CA ARG A 68 -2.35 9.88 -12.80
C ARG A 68 -1.74 8.70 -13.57
N ILE A 69 -1.07 7.78 -12.87
CA ILE A 69 -0.18 6.76 -13.45
C ILE A 69 -0.60 5.34 -13.03
N VAL A 70 -1.30 5.16 -11.90
CA VAL A 70 -1.75 3.85 -11.35
C VAL A 70 -2.48 2.95 -12.36
N PRO A 71 -3.47 3.42 -13.15
CA PRO A 71 -4.20 2.57 -14.09
C PRO A 71 -3.29 2.03 -15.19
N SER A 72 -2.36 2.87 -15.67
CA SER A 72 -1.34 2.50 -16.63
C SER A 72 -0.30 1.54 -16.02
N ALA A 73 0.04 1.70 -14.74
CA ALA A 73 1.05 0.90 -14.05
C ALA A 73 0.58 -0.53 -13.73
N TYR A 74 -0.66 -0.73 -13.29
CA TYR A 74 -1.17 -2.10 -13.12
C TYR A 74 -1.50 -2.78 -14.45
N GLY A 75 -2.04 -2.04 -15.42
CA GLY A 75 -2.27 -2.58 -16.77
C GLY A 75 -0.98 -3.11 -17.41
N LYS A 76 0.18 -2.49 -17.12
CA LYS A 76 1.48 -3.02 -17.54
C LYS A 76 1.77 -4.40 -16.94
N MET A 77 1.50 -4.64 -15.65
CA MET A 77 1.75 -5.96 -15.02
C MET A 77 0.97 -7.08 -15.73
N GLU A 78 -0.26 -6.82 -16.17
CA GLU A 78 -1.06 -7.80 -16.93
C GLU A 78 -0.46 -8.14 -18.29
N LEU A 79 0.43 -7.31 -18.86
CA LEU A 79 1.18 -7.65 -20.07
C LEU A 79 2.30 -8.65 -19.80
N TYR A 80 2.85 -8.68 -18.59
CA TYR A 80 4.00 -9.52 -18.23
C TYR A 80 3.64 -10.77 -17.46
N TYR A 81 2.46 -10.81 -16.82
CA TYR A 81 2.05 -11.90 -15.96
C TYR A 81 0.66 -12.42 -16.31
N ASN A 82 0.43 -13.70 -16.02
CA ASN A 82 -0.88 -14.34 -16.00
C ASN A 82 -1.29 -14.57 -14.55
N TYR A 83 -2.53 -14.22 -14.21
CA TYR A 83 -3.15 -14.68 -12.98
C TYR A 83 -4.16 -15.78 -13.30
N ASP A 84 -3.88 -16.98 -12.80
CA ASP A 84 -4.78 -18.12 -12.82
C ASP A 84 -5.50 -18.21 -11.47
N SER A 85 -6.75 -17.77 -11.43
CA SER A 85 -7.55 -17.79 -10.22
C SER A 85 -7.98 -19.20 -9.81
N THR A 86 -7.93 -20.18 -10.71
CA THR A 86 -8.31 -21.57 -10.41
C THR A 86 -7.20 -22.26 -9.62
N ASN A 87 -5.94 -21.99 -9.98
CA ASN A 87 -4.76 -22.56 -9.33
C ASN A 87 -4.09 -21.58 -8.35
N GLU A 88 -4.72 -20.43 -8.08
CA GLU A 88 -4.20 -19.35 -7.21
C GLU A 88 -2.76 -18.95 -7.58
N LYS A 89 -2.48 -18.80 -8.88
CA LYS A 89 -1.12 -18.77 -9.39
C LYS A 89 -0.86 -17.52 -10.19
N ILE A 90 0.30 -16.89 -9.96
CA ILE A 90 0.85 -15.86 -10.83
C ILE A 90 2.07 -16.44 -11.53
N THR A 91 2.04 -16.45 -12.86
CA THR A 91 3.19 -16.83 -13.70
C THR A 91 3.59 -15.68 -14.60
N SER A 92 4.86 -15.65 -15.00
CA SER A 92 5.33 -14.77 -16.07
C SER A 92 4.80 -15.26 -17.42
N LYS A 93 4.49 -14.35 -18.34
CA LYS A 93 4.20 -14.69 -19.74
C LYS A 93 5.46 -14.99 -20.54
N TYR A 94 6.62 -14.61 -20.00
CA TYR A 94 7.91 -14.66 -20.68
C TYR A 94 8.99 -15.25 -19.76
N ASP A 95 9.98 -15.89 -20.34
CA ASP A 95 11.11 -16.51 -19.61
C ASP A 95 12.25 -15.52 -19.32
N ASN A 96 12.24 -14.34 -19.95
CA ASN A 96 13.29 -13.35 -19.81
C ASN A 96 12.83 -11.91 -20.13
N ASN A 97 12.19 -11.22 -19.17
CA ASN A 97 11.74 -9.81 -19.33
C ASN A 97 12.29 -8.84 -18.27
N ASN A 98 13.47 -9.14 -17.71
CA ASN A 98 14.08 -8.27 -16.68
C ASN A 98 14.65 -6.95 -17.21
N GLU A 99 14.63 -6.70 -18.52
CA GLU A 99 15.09 -5.42 -19.09
C GLU A 99 14.17 -4.25 -18.69
N GLN A 100 12.93 -4.55 -18.27
CA GLN A 100 12.04 -3.57 -17.67
C GLN A 100 12.14 -3.62 -16.15
N ASN A 101 13.05 -2.82 -15.59
CA ASN A 101 13.30 -2.75 -14.15
C ASN A 101 12.00 -2.55 -13.35
N ASP A 102 11.09 -1.66 -13.77
CA ASP A 102 9.81 -1.39 -13.11
C ASP A 102 8.98 -2.65 -12.84
N ILE A 103 8.94 -3.60 -13.78
CA ILE A 103 8.16 -4.84 -13.66
C ILE A 103 8.80 -5.79 -12.65
N SER A 104 10.13 -5.90 -12.68
CA SER A 104 10.89 -6.70 -11.73
C SER A 104 10.85 -6.10 -10.32
N GLU A 105 10.86 -4.77 -10.18
CA GLU A 105 10.71 -4.09 -8.90
C GLU A 105 9.30 -4.24 -8.35
N SER A 106 8.27 -4.11 -9.21
CA SER A 106 6.87 -4.35 -8.87
C SER A 106 6.66 -5.71 -8.22
N ILE A 107 7.15 -6.79 -8.86
CA ILE A 107 6.95 -8.15 -8.36
C ILE A 107 7.78 -8.41 -7.10
N GLY A 108 9.00 -7.84 -7.03
CA GLY A 108 9.84 -7.86 -5.84
C GLY A 108 9.10 -7.29 -4.63
N CYS A 109 8.62 -6.05 -4.77
CA CYS A 109 7.86 -5.35 -3.73
C CYS A 109 6.57 -6.09 -3.36
N ALA A 110 5.81 -6.53 -4.37
CA ALA A 110 4.56 -7.24 -4.16
C ALA A 110 4.76 -8.51 -3.33
N GLY A 111 5.69 -9.39 -3.73
CA GLY A 111 5.96 -10.63 -3.00
C GLY A 111 6.49 -10.40 -1.60
N ALA A 112 7.47 -9.51 -1.45
CA ALA A 112 8.11 -9.21 -0.17
C ALA A 112 7.11 -8.66 0.85
N LEU A 113 6.40 -7.59 0.48
CA LEU A 113 5.46 -6.92 1.38
C LEU A 113 4.24 -7.78 1.66
N SER A 114 3.74 -8.54 0.68
CA SER A 114 2.63 -9.49 0.86
C SER A 114 2.95 -10.54 1.94
N VAL A 115 4.06 -11.26 1.78
CA VAL A 115 4.43 -12.34 2.69
C VAL A 115 4.76 -11.78 4.06
N LEU A 116 5.61 -10.76 4.15
CA LEU A 116 6.02 -10.22 5.45
C LEU A 116 4.86 -9.52 6.16
N SER A 117 3.92 -8.91 5.45
CA SER A 117 2.72 -8.34 6.09
C SER A 117 1.79 -9.40 6.64
N SER A 118 1.62 -10.52 5.93
CA SER A 118 0.87 -11.67 6.45
C SER A 118 1.50 -12.21 7.74
N VAL A 119 2.83 -12.40 7.75
CA VAL A 119 3.57 -12.96 8.88
C VAL A 119 3.54 -12.05 10.11
N TYR A 120 3.65 -10.74 9.91
CA TYR A 120 3.81 -9.77 11.00
C TYR A 120 2.54 -8.96 11.32
N GLY A 121 1.41 -9.30 10.70
CA GLY A 121 0.13 -8.62 10.92
C GLY A 121 0.14 -7.16 10.45
N LEU A 122 0.90 -6.87 9.39
CA LEU A 122 1.01 -5.52 8.82
C LEU A 122 -0.05 -5.30 7.74
N THR A 123 -0.18 -4.04 7.36
CA THR A 123 -1.03 -3.54 6.27
C THR A 123 -0.22 -2.55 5.44
N GLU A 124 -0.74 -2.12 4.30
CA GLU A 124 -0.15 -1.08 3.48
C GLU A 124 0.02 0.28 4.20
N ALA A 125 -0.75 0.53 5.27
CA ALA A 125 -0.62 1.72 6.11
C ALA A 125 0.60 1.69 7.05
N ASP A 126 1.25 0.53 7.20
CA ASP A 126 2.45 0.38 8.02
C ASP A 126 3.74 0.61 7.21
N TRP A 127 3.68 0.46 5.88
CA TRP A 127 4.82 0.61 4.99
C TRP A 127 4.92 2.02 4.43
N LYS A 128 6.15 2.54 4.32
CA LYS A 128 6.46 3.77 3.60
C LYS A 128 7.69 3.52 2.75
N ARG A 129 7.79 4.06 1.54
CA ARG A 129 9.04 3.99 0.77
C ARG A 129 10.06 5.00 1.30
N ILE A 130 11.36 4.65 1.34
CA ILE A 130 12.42 5.62 1.63
C ILE A 130 12.59 6.55 0.43
N ASN A 131 12.89 7.82 0.68
CA ASN A 131 13.35 8.75 -0.34
C ASN A 131 14.59 8.17 -1.03
N ILE A 132 14.60 8.13 -2.36
CA ILE A 132 15.80 7.74 -3.10
C ILE A 132 16.70 8.96 -3.13
N SER A 133 17.60 9.07 -2.15
CA SER A 133 18.70 10.03 -2.20
C SER A 133 19.76 9.56 -3.20
N ASN A 134 20.78 10.38 -3.50
CA ASN A 134 21.91 9.97 -4.36
C ASN A 134 22.75 8.80 -3.79
N HIS A 135 22.33 8.17 -2.69
CA HIS A 135 22.99 7.07 -1.99
C HIS A 135 22.15 5.77 -2.07
N LYS A 136 22.74 4.64 -1.69
CA LYS A 136 22.08 3.31 -1.77
C LYS A 136 21.12 3.07 -0.59
N ASP A 137 19.91 3.61 -0.66
CA ASP A 137 18.86 3.44 0.37
C ASP A 137 17.95 2.24 0.11
N PHE A 138 17.51 1.52 1.14
CA PHE A 138 16.59 0.36 1.02
C PHE A 138 15.28 0.74 0.32
N ASP A 139 14.68 -0.26 -0.35
CA ASP A 139 13.49 -0.03 -1.16
C ASP A 139 12.29 0.41 -0.30
N PHE A 140 12.24 0.05 0.98
CA PHE A 140 11.19 0.42 1.93
C PHE A 140 11.74 0.94 3.27
N ASP A 141 11.07 1.95 3.81
CA ASP A 141 11.23 2.35 5.20
C ASP A 141 10.76 1.18 6.08
N SER A 142 11.28 1.20 7.29
CA SER A 142 10.91 0.32 8.37
C SER A 142 9.39 0.13 8.54
N SER A 143 8.95 -1.01 9.07
CA SER A 143 7.60 -1.20 9.59
C SER A 143 7.68 -1.74 10.98
N VAL A 144 6.88 -1.18 11.88
CA VAL A 144 6.80 -1.70 13.25
C VAL A 144 5.73 -2.78 13.30
N VAL A 145 6.11 -3.97 13.75
CA VAL A 145 5.21 -5.14 13.85
C VAL A 145 4.04 -4.87 14.81
N GLN A 146 2.97 -5.66 14.72
CA GLN A 146 1.77 -5.43 15.52
C GLN A 146 2.02 -5.39 17.04
N GLY A 147 2.93 -6.23 17.55
CA GLY A 147 3.29 -6.28 18.98
C GLY A 147 4.17 -5.12 19.46
N LEU A 148 4.60 -4.23 18.57
CA LEU A 148 5.54 -3.13 18.86
C LEU A 148 6.88 -3.62 19.47
N ASP A 149 7.19 -4.91 19.35
CA ASP A 149 8.41 -5.53 19.84
C ASP A 149 9.57 -5.37 18.84
N LYS A 150 9.25 -5.17 17.56
CA LYS A 150 10.23 -5.09 16.47
C LYS A 150 9.88 -4.08 15.40
N MET A 151 10.92 -3.57 14.77
CA MET A 151 10.92 -2.79 13.55
C MET A 151 11.63 -3.56 12.44
N ILE A 152 10.92 -3.81 11.34
CA ILE A 152 11.38 -4.58 10.18
C ILE A 152 11.77 -3.62 9.07
N VAL A 153 12.96 -3.78 8.50
CA VAL A 153 13.36 -3.11 7.27
C VAL A 153 13.53 -4.16 6.17
N ILE A 154 13.06 -3.84 4.96
CA ILE A 154 13.05 -4.79 3.84
C ILE A 154 13.83 -4.23 2.67
N GLU A 155 14.65 -5.07 2.07
CA GLU A 155 15.12 -4.88 0.69
C GLU A 155 14.41 -5.89 -0.20
N ALA A 156 13.71 -5.40 -1.22
CA ALA A 156 12.86 -6.22 -2.06
C ALA A 156 13.40 -6.25 -3.49
N LYS A 157 13.89 -7.41 -3.92
CA LYS A 157 14.27 -7.64 -5.31
C LYS A 157 13.26 -8.53 -5.98
N GLY A 158 13.05 -8.33 -7.28
CA GLY A 158 12.28 -9.24 -8.10
C GLY A 158 13.04 -9.65 -9.34
N SER A 159 12.72 -10.83 -9.85
CA SER A 159 13.35 -11.38 -11.05
C SER A 159 12.38 -12.28 -11.82
N ILE A 160 12.39 -12.15 -13.14
CA ILE A 160 11.77 -13.10 -14.07
C ILE A 160 12.87 -14.04 -14.59
N VAL A 161 12.68 -15.34 -14.45
CA VAL A 161 13.64 -16.36 -14.90
C VAL A 161 12.94 -17.44 -15.71
N PRO A 162 13.67 -18.25 -16.49
CA PRO A 162 13.07 -19.36 -17.24
C PRO A 162 12.48 -20.44 -16.34
N ASP A 163 13.12 -20.69 -15.19
CA ASP A 163 12.72 -21.70 -14.22
C ASP A 163 13.16 -21.27 -12.81
N ASN A 164 12.19 -21.04 -11.92
CA ASN A 164 12.39 -20.61 -10.55
C ASN A 164 12.61 -21.77 -9.55
N SER A 165 12.55 -23.02 -10.02
CA SER A 165 13.02 -24.18 -9.24
C SER A 165 14.55 -24.13 -9.06
N LEU A 166 15.25 -23.50 -10.01
CA LEU A 166 16.70 -23.32 -10.00
C LEU A 166 17.10 -22.05 -9.21
N VAL A 167 17.09 -22.17 -7.88
CA VAL A 167 17.42 -21.07 -6.93
C VAL A 167 18.74 -20.35 -7.25
N LYS A 168 19.70 -21.03 -7.90
CA LYS A 168 21.03 -20.49 -8.23
C LYS A 168 21.15 -19.82 -9.61
N HIS A 169 20.04 -19.46 -10.26
CA HIS A 169 20.11 -18.69 -11.50
C HIS A 169 20.95 -17.41 -11.32
N ASN A 170 21.82 -17.08 -12.28
CA ASN A 170 22.83 -16.01 -12.16
C ASN A 170 22.25 -14.68 -11.68
N ARG A 171 21.02 -14.34 -12.12
CA ARG A 171 20.33 -13.10 -11.72
C ARG A 171 19.92 -13.10 -10.24
N VAL A 172 19.40 -14.21 -9.76
CA VAL A 172 18.98 -14.39 -8.37
C VAL A 172 20.20 -14.30 -7.45
N SER A 173 21.30 -14.94 -7.85
CA SER A 173 22.61 -14.80 -7.18
C SER A 173 23.11 -13.35 -7.15
N ASN A 174 22.97 -12.60 -8.25
CA ASN A 174 23.34 -11.19 -8.31
C ASN A 174 22.47 -10.31 -7.39
N HIS A 175 21.16 -10.59 -7.27
CA HIS A 175 20.29 -9.90 -6.33
C HIS A 175 20.72 -10.15 -4.88
N LYS A 176 21.03 -11.40 -4.51
CA LYS A 176 21.59 -11.73 -3.19
C LYS A 176 22.87 -10.93 -2.89
N ALA A 177 23.80 -10.87 -3.86
CA ALA A 177 25.03 -10.10 -3.70
C ALA A 177 24.77 -8.60 -3.52
N LYS A 178 23.80 -8.02 -4.26
CA LYS A 178 23.39 -6.61 -4.13
C LYS A 178 22.79 -6.33 -2.75
N ILE A 179 21.88 -7.19 -2.27
CA ILE A 179 21.28 -7.08 -0.93
C ILE A 179 22.38 -7.08 0.13
N LYS A 180 23.31 -8.05 0.06
CA LYS A 180 24.44 -8.15 0.99
C LYS A 180 25.31 -6.87 0.97
N LYS A 181 25.69 -6.40 -0.21
CA LYS A 181 26.52 -5.20 -0.39
C LYS A 181 25.87 -3.95 0.18
N LYS A 182 24.56 -3.78 0.00
CA LYS A 182 23.81 -2.60 0.48
C LYS A 182 23.77 -2.53 2.00
N LYS A 183 23.70 -3.68 2.66
CA LYS A 183 23.69 -3.77 4.12
C LYS A 183 25.08 -3.56 4.75
N GLU A 184 26.15 -3.91 4.04
CA GLU A 184 27.52 -3.62 4.48
C GLU A 184 27.90 -2.14 4.30
N ASP A 185 27.05 -1.35 3.64
CA ASP A 185 27.29 0.07 3.37
C ASP A 185 27.27 0.89 4.68
N VAL A 186 28.33 1.65 4.90
CA VAL A 186 28.52 2.45 6.12
C VAL A 186 27.62 3.69 6.10
N GLU A 187 27.34 4.26 4.93
CA GLU A 187 26.40 5.38 4.81
C GLU A 187 24.97 4.93 5.12
N PHE A 188 24.61 3.71 4.72
CA PHE A 188 23.32 3.12 5.06
C PHE A 188 23.10 3.07 6.58
N LYS A 189 24.09 2.59 7.35
CA LYS A 189 23.98 2.53 8.82
C LYS A 189 23.77 3.90 9.46
N LYS A 190 24.21 4.98 8.83
CA LYS A 190 23.98 6.35 9.32
C LYS A 190 22.52 6.81 9.15
N ASN A 191 21.79 6.29 8.15
CA ASN A 191 20.38 6.61 7.93
C ASN A 191 19.45 5.97 8.98
N TYR A 192 19.95 4.99 9.74
CA TYR A 192 19.26 4.35 10.86
C TYR A 192 20.11 4.49 12.13
N PRO A 193 20.25 5.70 12.69
CA PRO A 193 21.12 5.93 13.86
C PRO A 193 20.67 5.13 15.09
N ASN A 194 19.39 4.76 15.16
CA ASN A 194 18.82 3.92 16.22
C ASN A 194 18.67 2.43 15.81
N GLY A 195 19.16 2.06 14.63
CA GLY A 195 19.12 0.71 14.07
C GLY A 195 17.74 0.25 13.58
N ALA A 196 17.66 -1.02 13.17
CA ALA A 196 16.43 -1.75 12.87
C ALA A 196 16.48 -3.14 13.54
N ASP A 197 15.38 -3.57 14.15
CA ASP A 197 15.35 -4.83 14.93
C ASP A 197 15.48 -6.07 14.05
N LEU A 198 15.07 -5.92 12.78
CA LEU A 198 15.05 -6.99 11.81
C LEU A 198 15.28 -6.41 10.43
N PHE A 199 16.38 -6.78 9.78
CA PHE A 199 16.56 -6.56 8.36
C PHE A 199 16.34 -7.86 7.60
N ILE A 200 15.43 -7.86 6.61
CA ILE A 200 15.16 -9.03 5.76
C ILE A 200 15.37 -8.63 4.30
N GLY A 201 16.33 -9.29 3.66
CA GLY A 201 16.44 -9.28 2.21
C GLY A 201 15.46 -10.27 1.60
N THR A 202 14.80 -9.89 0.51
CA THR A 202 13.86 -10.76 -0.19
C THR A 202 14.11 -10.72 -1.69
N ILE A 203 13.92 -11.88 -2.35
CA ILE A 203 13.98 -11.99 -3.81
C ILE A 203 12.72 -12.73 -4.27
N THR A 204 11.78 -12.02 -4.89
CA THR A 204 10.59 -12.61 -5.53
C THR A 204 10.93 -13.05 -6.94
N VAL A 205 10.74 -14.32 -7.25
CA VAL A 205 11.10 -14.92 -8.53
C VAL A 205 9.84 -15.46 -9.22
N ALA A 206 9.60 -14.97 -10.43
CA ALA A 206 8.53 -15.44 -11.31
C ALA A 206 9.12 -16.21 -12.49
N ASP A 207 8.44 -17.25 -12.93
CA ASP A 207 8.72 -17.95 -14.18
C ASP A 207 7.40 -18.26 -14.91
N PRO A 208 7.44 -18.86 -16.11
CA PRO A 208 6.22 -19.19 -16.84
C PRO A 208 5.39 -20.36 -16.31
N GLN A 209 5.94 -21.18 -15.41
CA GLN A 209 5.38 -22.52 -15.13
C GLN A 209 5.03 -22.78 -13.67
N ASN A 210 5.67 -22.13 -12.71
CA ASN A 210 5.60 -22.41 -11.27
C ASN A 210 4.93 -21.26 -10.52
N HIS A 211 4.55 -21.50 -9.26
CA HIS A 211 4.10 -20.42 -8.39
C HIS A 211 5.23 -19.40 -8.17
N LEU A 212 4.85 -18.16 -7.82
CA LEU A 212 5.84 -17.17 -7.38
C LEU A 212 6.64 -17.74 -6.22
N LYS A 213 7.96 -17.56 -6.26
CA LYS A 213 8.86 -17.98 -5.19
C LYS A 213 9.44 -16.76 -4.49
N LEU A 214 9.35 -16.68 -3.17
CA LEU A 214 10.01 -15.66 -2.36
C LEU A 214 11.19 -16.27 -1.61
N LEU A 215 12.40 -15.83 -1.95
CA LEU A 215 13.62 -16.25 -1.29
C LEU A 215 13.98 -15.26 -0.18
N LEU A 216 14.12 -15.77 1.04
CA LEU A 216 14.60 -15.02 2.20
C LEU A 216 16.12 -15.01 2.24
N VAL A 217 16.71 -13.83 2.40
CA VAL A 217 18.15 -13.58 2.50
C VAL A 217 18.41 -12.83 3.80
N ASP A 218 19.36 -13.33 4.59
CA ASP A 218 19.79 -12.64 5.80
C ASP A 218 20.61 -11.42 5.42
N PRO A 219 20.33 -10.30 6.06
CA PRO A 219 21.42 -9.80 6.89
C PRO A 219 21.11 -9.20 8.29
N PRO A 220 22.09 -9.20 9.23
CA PRO A 220 21.96 -8.66 10.60
C PRO A 220 21.88 -7.14 10.72
N THR A 221 21.08 -6.68 11.65
CA THR A 221 21.09 -5.35 12.27
C THR A 221 20.74 -5.48 13.75
N GLU A 222 21.37 -4.67 14.59
CA GLU A 222 20.93 -4.45 15.97
C GLU A 222 20.13 -3.14 16.01
N SER A 223 19.11 -3.07 16.87
CA SER A 223 18.38 -1.84 17.15
C SER A 223 18.32 -1.57 18.64
N ASN A 224 18.40 -0.29 18.96
CA ASN A 224 18.26 0.23 20.31
C ASN A 224 16.93 0.99 20.48
N LEU A 225 15.94 0.74 19.62
CA LEU A 225 14.63 1.37 19.72
C LEU A 225 13.89 0.87 20.97
N ASN A 226 13.28 1.79 21.71
CA ASN A 226 12.40 1.44 22.81
C ASN A 226 10.93 1.32 22.32
N TYR A 227 10.07 0.77 23.18
CA TYR A 227 8.65 0.57 22.88
C TYR A 227 7.92 1.87 22.48
N ASN A 228 8.11 2.97 23.23
CA ASN A 228 7.43 4.24 22.98
C ASN A 228 7.80 4.82 21.61
N LEU A 229 9.07 4.72 21.22
CA LEU A 229 9.53 5.19 19.91
C LEU A 229 8.95 4.33 18.78
N ARG A 230 8.89 3.00 18.95
CA ARG A 230 8.23 2.10 17.99
C ARG A 230 6.73 2.42 17.86
N LYS A 231 6.05 2.67 18.97
CA LYS A 231 4.63 3.09 18.99
C LYS A 231 4.44 4.39 18.22
N LYS A 232 5.27 5.41 18.49
CA LYS A 232 5.27 6.70 17.79
C LYS A 232 5.45 6.54 16.28
N ILE A 233 6.47 5.77 15.86
CA ILE A 233 6.77 5.52 14.44
C ILE A 233 5.55 4.88 13.76
N LYS A 234 4.97 3.82 14.35
CA LYS A 234 3.82 3.13 13.78
C LYS A 234 2.59 4.03 13.68
N LEU A 235 2.31 4.79 14.74
CA LEU A 235 1.17 5.70 14.79
C LEU A 235 1.29 6.77 13.70
N LEU A 236 2.45 7.42 13.58
CA LEU A 236 2.70 8.43 12.56
C LEU A 236 2.55 7.87 11.15
N LYS A 237 3.04 6.65 10.87
CA LYS A 237 2.89 6.01 9.55
C LYS A 237 1.43 5.82 9.17
N ARG A 238 0.63 5.25 10.06
CA ARG A 238 -0.80 5.05 9.81
C ARG A 238 -1.57 6.36 9.69
N LEU A 239 -1.31 7.34 10.57
CA LEU A 239 -1.98 8.64 10.49
C LEU A 239 -1.65 9.38 9.20
N ASN A 240 -0.36 9.39 8.78
CA ASN A 240 0.06 9.98 7.51
C ASN A 240 -0.57 9.25 6.32
N TYR A 241 -0.60 7.90 6.34
CA TYR A 241 -1.28 7.12 5.31
C TYR A 241 -2.73 7.57 5.15
N TYR A 242 -3.51 7.60 6.23
CA TYR A 242 -4.90 8.02 6.16
C TYR A 242 -5.07 9.49 5.75
N PHE A 243 -4.17 10.37 6.23
CA PHE A 243 -4.16 11.78 5.85
C PHE A 243 -3.97 11.95 4.33
N ASP A 244 -3.03 11.25 3.72
CA ASP A 244 -2.74 11.34 2.28
C ASP A 244 -3.96 10.97 1.43
N PHE A 245 -4.71 9.95 1.83
CA PHE A 245 -5.95 9.56 1.17
C PHE A 245 -7.12 10.50 1.48
N LEU A 246 -7.22 11.01 2.72
CA LEU A 246 -8.20 12.02 3.08
C LEU A 246 -7.98 13.33 2.30
N MET A 247 -6.74 13.69 1.98
CA MET A 247 -6.45 14.82 1.09
C MET A 247 -6.98 14.60 -0.34
N ALA A 248 -7.04 13.35 -0.81
CA ALA A 248 -7.62 13.04 -2.11
C ALA A 248 -9.16 12.93 -2.07
N ILE A 249 -9.73 12.58 -0.92
CA ILE A 249 -11.18 12.48 -0.71
C ILE A 249 -11.79 13.86 -0.44
N SER A 250 -11.22 14.61 0.50
CA SER A 250 -11.74 15.89 1.01
C SER A 250 -10.63 16.73 1.66
N ASP A 251 -9.80 17.39 0.86
CA ASP A 251 -8.65 18.21 1.27
C ASP A 251 -9.01 19.34 2.27
N LYS A 252 -10.16 19.97 2.07
CA LYS A 252 -10.64 21.11 2.89
C LYS A 252 -11.51 20.69 4.07
N SER A 253 -11.68 19.38 4.31
CA SER A 253 -12.49 18.93 5.42
C SER A 253 -11.82 19.28 6.76
N LEU A 254 -12.65 19.61 7.75
CA LEU A 254 -12.16 19.88 9.10
C LEU A 254 -11.43 18.67 9.70
N LEU A 255 -11.85 17.46 9.35
CA LEU A 255 -11.16 16.24 9.75
C LEU A 255 -9.73 16.20 9.21
N THR A 256 -9.56 16.46 7.91
CA THR A 256 -8.26 16.45 7.22
C THR A 256 -7.30 17.47 7.83
N ILE A 257 -7.79 18.70 8.07
CA ILE A 257 -7.01 19.78 8.68
C ILE A 257 -6.62 19.43 10.13
N SER A 258 -7.58 18.98 10.94
CA SER A 258 -7.33 18.61 12.34
C SER A 258 -6.41 17.40 12.47
N LEU A 259 -6.49 16.44 11.55
CA LEU A 259 -5.59 15.29 11.50
C LEU A 259 -4.15 15.72 11.19
N LEU A 260 -3.94 16.63 10.22
CA LEU A 260 -2.61 17.18 9.94
C LEU A 260 -2.00 17.86 11.17
N ASN A 261 -2.79 18.66 11.88
CA ASN A 261 -2.34 19.31 13.12
C ASN A 261 -1.97 18.27 14.18
N ARG A 262 -2.76 17.19 14.32
CA ARG A 262 -2.44 16.10 15.24
C ARG A 262 -1.15 15.38 14.87
N ILE A 263 -0.90 15.11 13.59
CA ILE A 263 0.34 14.50 13.11
C ILE A 263 1.54 15.38 13.53
N LYS A 264 1.48 16.70 13.27
CA LYS A 264 2.54 17.64 13.66
C LYS A 264 2.79 17.68 15.17
N VAL A 265 1.74 17.56 15.98
CA VAL A 265 1.88 17.46 17.45
C VAL A 265 2.59 16.16 17.83
N ILE A 266 2.18 15.01 17.29
CA ILE A 266 2.80 13.72 17.59
C ILE A 266 4.29 13.70 17.17
N GLU A 267 4.65 14.36 16.06
CA GLU A 267 6.04 14.48 15.59
C GLU A 267 6.97 15.09 16.65
N ILE A 268 6.49 16.07 17.42
CA ILE A 268 7.29 16.77 18.44
C ILE A 268 7.17 16.16 19.86
N LEU A 269 6.14 15.35 20.12
CA LEU A 269 5.94 14.71 21.42
C LEU A 269 6.96 13.60 21.68
N ASN A 270 7.47 13.50 22.91
CA ASN A 270 8.30 12.38 23.33
C ASN A 270 7.46 11.16 23.67
N ASP A 271 6.36 11.38 24.40
CA ASP A 271 5.37 10.36 24.71
C ASP A 271 4.08 10.64 23.92
N VAL A 272 3.70 9.68 23.07
CA VAL A 272 2.48 9.82 22.26
C VAL A 272 1.22 9.56 23.05
N ASP A 273 1.32 8.97 24.25
CA ASP A 273 0.16 8.65 25.09
C ASP A 273 -0.48 9.91 25.68
N GLU A 274 0.26 11.02 25.74
CA GLU A 274 -0.24 12.34 26.10
C GLU A 274 -1.42 12.81 25.22
N VAL A 275 -1.54 12.28 24.00
CA VAL A 275 -2.61 12.62 23.06
C VAL A 275 -3.53 11.45 22.74
N ASP A 276 -3.38 10.31 23.41
CA ASP A 276 -4.31 9.18 23.26
C ASP A 276 -5.70 9.56 23.80
N ASN A 277 -6.74 9.16 23.09
CA ASN A 277 -8.14 9.45 23.42
C ASN A 277 -8.50 10.96 23.42
N ILE A 278 -7.58 11.85 23.06
CA ILE A 278 -7.90 13.27 22.82
C ILE A 278 -8.54 13.38 21.44
N ILE A 279 -9.86 13.53 21.42
CA ILE A 279 -10.65 13.64 20.18
C ILE A 279 -10.25 14.85 19.33
N LEU A 280 -10.45 14.74 18.01
CA LEU A 280 -10.39 15.88 17.10
C LEU A 280 -11.72 16.65 17.16
N ARG A 281 -11.62 17.95 17.39
CA ARG A 281 -12.78 18.82 17.64
C ARG A 281 -13.07 19.76 16.48
N ASN A 282 -14.34 20.10 16.33
CA ASN A 282 -14.78 21.14 15.40
C ASN A 282 -14.69 22.55 16.04
N THR A 283 -15.11 23.58 15.32
CA THR A 283 -15.14 24.97 15.80
C THR A 283 -16.03 25.19 17.02
N ASN A 284 -16.99 24.29 17.26
CA ASN A 284 -17.91 24.31 18.40
C ASN A 284 -17.43 23.44 19.56
N ASN A 285 -16.17 22.96 19.51
CA ASN A 285 -15.58 22.06 20.50
C ASN A 285 -16.21 20.66 20.55
N ASP A 286 -17.03 20.27 19.57
CA ASP A 286 -17.62 18.93 19.46
C ASP A 286 -16.73 17.97 18.67
N LEU A 287 -16.92 16.65 18.87
CA LEU A 287 -16.30 15.62 18.03
C LEU A 287 -16.60 15.90 16.54
N ILE A 288 -15.58 15.88 15.70
CA ILE A 288 -15.77 15.94 14.24
C ILE A 288 -16.55 14.68 13.80
N LYS A 289 -17.73 14.88 13.22
CA LYS A 289 -18.59 13.80 12.74
C LYS A 289 -18.78 13.93 11.24
N ILE A 290 -18.81 12.79 10.56
CA ILE A 290 -19.22 12.71 9.15
C ILE A 290 -20.73 12.59 9.09
N GLY A 291 -21.39 13.73 8.81
CA GLY A 291 -22.84 13.85 8.66
C GLY A 291 -23.33 13.53 7.24
N ASP A 292 -24.64 13.48 7.05
CA ASP A 292 -25.25 13.16 5.77
C ASP A 292 -24.88 14.14 4.66
N SER A 293 -24.82 15.44 4.96
CA SER A 293 -24.40 16.46 3.99
C SER A 293 -23.01 16.19 3.42
N PHE A 294 -22.07 15.72 4.24
CA PHE A 294 -20.74 15.32 3.78
C PHE A 294 -20.81 14.08 2.89
N ILE A 295 -21.58 13.05 3.28
CA ILE A 295 -21.74 11.84 2.47
C ILE A 295 -22.38 12.17 1.12
N ASP A 296 -23.39 13.03 1.12
CA ASP A 296 -24.14 13.44 -0.05
C ASP A 296 -23.34 14.33 -0.99
N SER A 297 -22.33 15.04 -0.51
CA SER A 297 -21.42 15.82 -1.36
C SER A 297 -20.29 14.97 -1.96
N HIS A 298 -20.05 13.77 -1.44
CA HIS A 298 -18.94 12.89 -1.83
C HIS A 298 -19.43 11.64 -2.57
N SER A 299 -18.49 10.96 -3.24
CA SER A 299 -18.77 9.68 -3.86
C SER A 299 -18.87 8.60 -2.78
N HIS A 300 -19.74 7.61 -2.93
CA HIS A 300 -19.91 6.59 -1.91
C HIS A 300 -20.46 5.26 -2.44
N ILE A 301 -20.22 4.20 -1.64
CA ILE A 301 -20.85 2.88 -1.80
C ILE A 301 -21.74 2.66 -0.59
N LYS A 302 -23.05 2.48 -0.81
CA LYS A 302 -24.07 2.22 0.24
C LYS A 302 -24.01 3.19 1.43
N ARG A 303 -23.52 4.42 1.23
CA ARG A 303 -23.22 5.43 2.28
C ARG A 303 -22.28 4.94 3.41
N ASN A 304 -21.70 3.75 3.29
CA ASN A 304 -20.81 3.16 4.28
C ASN A 304 -19.35 3.35 3.90
N ILE A 305 -19.02 3.34 2.61
CA ILE A 305 -17.69 3.69 2.10
C ILE A 305 -17.81 5.06 1.46
N ILE A 306 -17.02 5.99 1.94
CA ILE A 306 -17.08 7.40 1.56
C ILE A 306 -15.75 7.76 0.90
N GLY A 307 -15.84 8.45 -0.23
CA GLY A 307 -14.73 8.56 -1.14
C GLY A 307 -14.90 9.67 -2.16
N ASN A 308 -14.07 9.62 -3.19
CA ASN A 308 -14.09 10.58 -4.27
C ASN A 308 -13.78 9.87 -5.60
N VAL A 309 -14.32 10.40 -6.68
CA VAL A 309 -13.96 9.99 -8.03
C VAL A 309 -13.01 10.98 -8.64
N ILE A 310 -11.99 10.47 -9.32
CA ILE A 310 -11.01 11.31 -9.98
C ILE A 310 -10.79 10.86 -11.42
N PRO A 311 -10.82 11.76 -12.41
CA PRO A 311 -10.30 11.49 -13.74
C PRO A 311 -8.85 11.00 -13.73
N ILE A 312 -8.62 9.95 -14.50
CA ILE A 312 -7.29 9.36 -14.74
C ILE A 312 -6.95 9.32 -16.24
N SER A 313 -7.95 9.28 -17.12
CA SER A 313 -7.82 9.47 -18.56
C SER A 313 -9.15 9.97 -19.13
N ASN A 314 -9.20 10.21 -20.44
CA ASN A 314 -10.42 10.61 -21.14
C ASN A 314 -11.57 9.61 -20.94
N ASN A 315 -11.27 8.32 -20.75
CA ASN A 315 -12.30 7.27 -20.69
C ASN A 315 -12.37 6.55 -19.34
N HIS A 316 -11.60 7.00 -18.35
CA HIS A 316 -11.53 6.34 -17.06
C HIS A 316 -11.53 7.32 -15.89
N LEU A 317 -12.27 6.96 -14.84
CA LEU A 317 -12.16 7.54 -13.50
C LEU A 317 -11.64 6.49 -12.51
N LEU A 318 -11.01 6.96 -11.44
CA LEU A 318 -10.64 6.17 -10.28
C LEU A 318 -11.51 6.59 -9.09
N PHE A 319 -12.28 5.66 -8.56
CA PHE A 319 -12.90 5.80 -7.25
C PHE A 319 -11.89 5.38 -6.17
N ILE A 320 -11.82 6.16 -5.10
CA ILE A 320 -11.08 5.86 -3.87
C ILE A 320 -11.97 6.18 -2.68
N GLY A 321 -11.93 5.38 -1.62
CA GLY A 321 -12.71 5.66 -0.43
C GLY A 321 -12.32 4.82 0.76
N PHE A 322 -12.86 5.20 1.92
CA PHE A 322 -12.69 4.49 3.18
C PHE A 322 -14.05 4.17 3.80
N PRO A 323 -14.16 3.05 4.55
CA PRO A 323 -15.27 2.82 5.44
C PRO A 323 -15.47 3.98 6.42
N LYS A 324 -16.73 4.32 6.71
CA LYS A 324 -17.12 5.35 7.68
C LYS A 324 -16.47 5.14 9.06
N LYS A 325 -16.19 3.89 9.42
CA LYS A 325 -15.45 3.51 10.63
C LYS A 325 -14.08 4.20 10.71
N ILE A 326 -13.33 4.31 9.62
CA ILE A 326 -12.01 4.96 9.60
C ILE A 326 -12.14 6.44 9.93
N PHE A 327 -13.11 7.14 9.33
CA PHE A 327 -13.36 8.55 9.66
C PHE A 327 -13.69 8.75 11.15
N LYS A 328 -14.49 7.84 11.72
CA LYS A 328 -14.80 7.85 13.16
C LYS A 328 -13.56 7.59 14.01
N MET A 329 -12.79 6.55 13.68
CA MET A 329 -11.54 6.18 14.36
C MET A 329 -10.55 7.36 14.38
N LEU A 330 -10.36 8.02 13.23
CA LEU A 330 -9.51 9.20 13.11
C LEU A 330 -10.06 10.42 13.85
N SER A 331 -11.37 10.54 14.02
CA SER A 331 -11.94 11.65 14.80
C SER A 331 -11.80 11.40 16.31
N VAL A 332 -11.93 10.14 16.74
CA VAL A 332 -11.89 9.75 18.16
C VAL A 332 -10.47 9.61 18.69
N GLN A 333 -9.49 9.27 17.83
CA GLN A 333 -8.06 9.19 18.17
C GLN A 333 -7.72 8.16 19.26
N PHE A 334 -8.43 7.02 19.25
CA PHE A 334 -8.04 5.85 20.06
C PHE A 334 -6.86 5.16 19.38
N GLN A 335 -5.66 5.32 19.94
CA GLN A 335 -4.43 4.85 19.29
C GLN A 335 -4.41 3.34 19.12
N SER A 336 -4.93 2.59 20.10
CA SER A 336 -5.02 1.13 20.00
C SER A 336 -5.87 0.68 18.81
N GLU A 337 -6.97 1.40 18.51
CA GLU A 337 -7.80 1.12 17.33
C GLU A 337 -7.03 1.46 16.05
N ILE A 338 -6.36 2.62 16.00
CA ILE A 338 -5.57 3.04 14.82
C ILE A 338 -4.42 2.07 14.54
N LEU A 339 -3.66 1.66 15.55
CA LEU A 339 -2.49 0.79 15.45
C LEU A 339 -2.84 -0.64 15.07
N ASN A 340 -4.06 -1.10 15.39
CA ASN A 340 -4.52 -2.46 15.12
C ASN A 340 -5.58 -2.55 14.02
N TYR A 341 -5.99 -1.42 13.43
CA TYR A 341 -6.97 -1.41 12.36
C TYR A 341 -6.50 -2.29 11.20
N LYS A 342 -7.31 -3.28 10.86
CA LYS A 342 -7.15 -4.17 9.71
C LYS A 342 -8.52 -4.68 9.31
N VAL A 343 -8.76 -4.79 8.01
CA VAL A 343 -9.94 -5.46 7.44
C VAL A 343 -9.49 -6.60 6.53
N ASN A 344 -10.41 -7.50 6.21
CA ASN A 344 -10.13 -8.54 5.23
C ASN A 344 -10.08 -7.92 3.82
N PRO A 345 -9.02 -8.17 3.05
CA PRO A 345 -8.98 -7.80 1.65
C PRO A 345 -10.04 -8.56 0.86
N GLU A 346 -10.69 -7.90 -0.07
CA GLU A 346 -11.69 -8.53 -0.93
C GLU A 346 -11.89 -7.75 -2.23
N THR A 347 -12.38 -8.43 -3.25
CA THR A 347 -12.93 -7.78 -4.45
C THR A 347 -14.38 -8.19 -4.59
N TYR A 348 -15.26 -7.20 -4.73
CA TYR A 348 -16.69 -7.42 -4.87
C TYR A 348 -17.26 -6.50 -5.95
N LYS A 349 -18.53 -6.74 -6.32
CA LYS A 349 -19.27 -5.87 -7.23
C LYS A 349 -20.32 -5.10 -6.45
N ASP A 350 -20.38 -3.79 -6.65
CA ASP A 350 -21.40 -2.93 -6.05
C ASP A 350 -21.69 -1.71 -6.94
N THR A 351 -22.65 -0.90 -6.53
CA THR A 351 -22.94 0.38 -7.16
C THR A 351 -22.17 1.49 -6.46
N ILE A 352 -21.41 2.26 -7.24
CA ILE A 352 -20.76 3.48 -6.77
C ILE A 352 -21.68 4.65 -7.15
N VAL A 353 -22.11 5.41 -6.14
CA VAL A 353 -22.74 6.72 -6.34
C VAL A 353 -21.62 7.73 -6.44
N CYS A 354 -21.38 8.23 -7.64
CA CYS A 354 -20.32 9.19 -7.91
C CYS A 354 -20.85 10.61 -7.75
N SER A 355 -20.01 11.50 -7.21
CA SER A 355 -20.29 12.92 -7.03
C SER A 355 -19.04 13.72 -7.38
N MET A 356 -19.15 14.68 -8.29
CA MET A 356 -18.07 15.62 -8.61
C MET A 356 -18.63 17.01 -8.93
N SER A 357 -17.82 18.06 -8.82
CA SER A 357 -18.27 19.40 -9.21
C SER A 357 -18.58 19.46 -10.71
N ILE A 358 -19.66 20.18 -11.07
CA ILE A 358 -20.10 20.27 -12.47
C ILE A 358 -19.03 20.92 -13.35
N ASN A 359 -18.35 21.97 -12.86
CA ASN A 359 -17.24 22.60 -13.59
C ASN A 359 -16.15 21.58 -13.96
N LYS A 360 -15.78 20.71 -13.01
CA LYS A 360 -14.80 19.67 -13.26
C LYS A 360 -15.32 18.61 -14.23
N ALA A 361 -16.61 18.29 -14.19
CA ALA A 361 -17.21 17.34 -15.14
C ALA A 361 -17.21 17.90 -16.58
N ILE A 362 -17.53 19.18 -16.76
CA ILE A 362 -17.56 19.88 -18.06
C ILE A 362 -16.18 19.90 -18.72
N GLU A 363 -15.13 20.10 -17.93
CA GLU A 363 -13.74 20.09 -18.40
C GLU A 363 -13.24 18.71 -18.85
N LEU A 364 -13.97 17.64 -18.53
CA LEU A 364 -13.55 16.27 -18.81
C LEU A 364 -14.24 15.72 -20.07
N SER A 365 -13.40 15.31 -21.02
CA SER A 365 -13.82 14.52 -22.19
C SER A 365 -14.57 13.24 -21.82
N PHE A 366 -14.38 12.73 -20.59
CA PHE A 366 -15.12 11.60 -20.02
C PHE A 366 -16.65 11.77 -20.06
N PHE A 367 -17.14 13.01 -20.03
CA PHE A 367 -18.58 13.33 -20.09
C PHE A 367 -18.98 14.05 -21.38
N SER A 368 -18.25 13.88 -22.48
CA SER A 368 -18.56 14.53 -23.77
C SER A 368 -20.01 14.31 -24.19
N ASP A 369 -20.52 13.09 -24.00
CA ASP A 369 -21.87 12.68 -24.40
C ASP A 369 -22.97 13.31 -23.53
N TYR A 370 -22.58 13.93 -22.41
CA TYR A 370 -23.49 14.52 -21.41
C TYR A 370 -23.30 16.04 -21.29
N TYR A 371 -22.49 16.65 -22.15
CA TYR A 371 -22.13 18.06 -22.08
C TYR A 371 -23.34 19.00 -22.03
N GLU A 372 -24.37 18.76 -22.85
CA GLU A 372 -25.59 19.58 -22.83
C GLU A 372 -26.34 19.50 -21.50
N GLN A 373 -26.37 18.33 -20.86
CA GLN A 373 -27.05 18.14 -19.57
C GLN A 373 -26.29 18.85 -18.44
N LEU A 374 -24.96 18.76 -18.46
CA LEU A 374 -24.09 19.44 -17.50
C LEU A 374 -24.24 20.96 -17.55
N ASN A 375 -24.35 21.54 -18.75
CA ASN A 375 -24.48 23.00 -18.91
C ASN A 375 -25.84 23.56 -18.46
N ARG A 376 -26.89 22.74 -18.33
CA ARG A 376 -28.20 23.20 -17.85
C ARG A 376 -28.25 23.50 -16.34
N LYS A 377 -27.27 23.02 -15.57
CA LYS A 377 -27.16 23.28 -14.13
C LYS A 377 -25.70 23.65 -13.79
N PRO A 378 -25.27 24.91 -13.97
CA PRO A 378 -23.86 25.27 -13.88
C PRO A 378 -23.28 25.26 -12.45
N ILE A 379 -24.10 25.01 -11.43
CA ILE A 379 -23.70 25.07 -10.01
C ILE A 379 -24.11 23.78 -9.30
N GLY A 380 -23.18 23.25 -8.50
CA GLY A 380 -23.40 22.09 -7.66
C GLY A 380 -22.56 20.89 -8.08
N ASN A 381 -23.02 19.72 -7.66
CA ASN A 381 -22.36 18.46 -7.96
C ASN A 381 -23.14 17.70 -9.03
N PHE A 382 -22.44 17.20 -10.03
CA PHE A 382 -22.91 16.19 -10.95
C PHE A 382 -22.87 14.83 -10.25
N LYS A 383 -24.02 14.15 -10.22
CA LYS A 383 -24.16 12.82 -9.62
C LYS A 383 -24.54 11.80 -10.68
N PHE A 384 -23.92 10.63 -10.60
CA PHE A 384 -24.20 9.52 -11.49
C PHE A 384 -23.88 8.20 -10.78
N ASN A 385 -24.50 7.13 -11.22
CA ASN A 385 -24.27 5.79 -10.72
C ASN A 385 -23.37 5.01 -11.67
N VAL A 386 -22.54 4.15 -11.09
CA VAL A 386 -21.78 3.13 -11.82
C VAL A 386 -22.13 1.78 -11.22
N ILE A 387 -23.03 1.06 -11.88
CA ILE A 387 -23.56 -0.23 -11.42
C ILE A 387 -22.55 -1.34 -11.71
N ASN A 388 -22.51 -2.36 -10.84
CA ASN A 388 -21.65 -3.54 -10.98
C ASN A 388 -20.15 -3.21 -11.09
N SER A 389 -19.72 -2.12 -10.46
CA SER A 389 -18.32 -1.72 -10.39
C SER A 389 -17.50 -2.75 -9.62
N LYS A 390 -16.36 -3.18 -10.18
CA LYS A 390 -15.41 -4.07 -9.50
C LYS A 390 -14.60 -3.27 -8.49
N ILE A 391 -14.99 -3.36 -7.22
CA ILE A 391 -14.36 -2.66 -6.10
C ILE A 391 -13.36 -3.59 -5.42
N THR A 392 -12.14 -3.10 -5.21
CA THR A 392 -11.09 -3.79 -4.46
C THR A 392 -10.88 -3.10 -3.11
N GLN A 393 -10.99 -3.86 -2.02
CA GLN A 393 -10.66 -3.46 -0.66
C GLN A 393 -9.32 -4.06 -0.26
N ALA A 394 -8.43 -3.20 0.24
CA ALA A 394 -7.16 -3.60 0.83
C ALA A 394 -7.24 -3.63 2.37
N SER A 395 -6.24 -4.21 3.03
CA SER A 395 -6.33 -4.51 4.47
C SER A 395 -6.26 -3.28 5.38
N SER A 396 -5.75 -2.13 4.92
CA SER A 396 -5.92 -0.85 5.63
C SER A 396 -7.35 -0.28 5.56
N GLY A 397 -8.25 -0.92 4.80
CA GLY A 397 -9.60 -0.45 4.52
C GLY A 397 -9.72 0.49 3.33
N LEU A 398 -8.64 0.77 2.61
CA LEU A 398 -8.73 1.47 1.32
C LEU A 398 -9.58 0.69 0.34
N ASN A 399 -10.59 1.34 -0.22
CA ASN A 399 -11.42 0.82 -1.29
C ASN A 399 -11.13 1.60 -2.58
N TYR A 400 -10.96 0.91 -3.71
CA TYR A 400 -10.77 1.56 -5.01
C TYR A 400 -11.43 0.80 -6.16
N SER A 401 -11.78 1.52 -7.23
CA SER A 401 -12.36 0.96 -8.46
C SER A 401 -11.98 1.81 -9.66
N ILE A 402 -11.66 1.18 -10.79
CA ILE A 402 -11.57 1.85 -12.09
C ILE A 402 -12.98 1.87 -12.70
N ILE A 403 -13.41 3.04 -13.14
CA ILE A 403 -14.72 3.30 -13.74
C ILE A 403 -14.49 3.67 -15.20
N GLU A 404 -15.19 3.00 -16.11
CA GLU A 404 -15.15 3.28 -17.55
C GLU A 404 -16.38 4.11 -17.96
N SER A 405 -16.22 5.00 -18.95
CA SER A 405 -17.28 5.92 -19.39
C SER A 405 -18.56 5.23 -19.85
N LYS A 406 -18.44 4.04 -20.43
CA LYS A 406 -19.58 3.22 -20.88
C LYS A 406 -20.46 2.64 -19.76
N ASN A 407 -20.05 2.74 -18.50
CA ASN A 407 -20.75 2.12 -17.36
C ASN A 407 -21.60 3.13 -16.54
N ILE A 408 -21.85 4.32 -17.08
CA ILE A 408 -22.51 5.43 -16.37
C ILE A 408 -24.02 5.38 -16.54
N ILE A 409 -24.75 5.56 -15.44
CA ILE A 409 -26.19 5.84 -15.43
C ILE A 409 -26.40 7.16 -14.69
N ILE A 410 -26.94 8.16 -15.39
CA ILE A 410 -27.21 9.48 -14.78
C ILE A 410 -28.41 9.40 -13.85
N LEU A 411 -28.31 10.11 -12.71
CA LEU A 411 -29.33 10.20 -11.67
C LEU A 411 -30.30 11.37 -11.88
#